data_AF-A0A3D4YZM5-F1
#
_entry.id   AF-A0A3D4YZM5-F1
#
_cell.length_a   1.000
_cell.length_b   1.000
_cell.length_c   1.000
_cell.angle_alpha   90.00
_cell.angle_beta   90.00
_cell.angle_gamma   90.00
#
_symmetry.space_group_name_H-M   'P 1'
#
loop_
_entity.id
_entity.type
_entity.pdbx_description
1 polymer ?
#
loop_
_entity_poly.entity_id
_entity_poly.type
_entity_poly.pdbx_seq_one_letter_code
_entity_poly.pdbx_strand_id
1 'polypeptide(L)'
;GNAGTLVTPLDTWITYYRDQAAIWEQQALLKARLIFAEEEFEKSFDGLFQSLVYLKPFPKHFGQEIRRLRMRIESELAKESNIRWDYKKGCGGLIDIEF
;
A
#
# COMPACT_ATOMS: atom_id res chain seq x y z
N GLY A 1 3.29 -9.01 7.74
CA GLY A 1 3.18 -10.19 6.84
C GLY A 1 3.02 -11.46 7.64
N ASN A 2 2.95 -12.63 7.00
CA ASN A 2 2.67 -13.93 7.66
C ASN A 2 3.67 -14.34 8.77
N ALA A 3 4.84 -13.71 8.83
CA ALA A 3 5.87 -13.96 9.85
C ALA A 3 5.85 -12.94 11.01
N GLY A 4 5.02 -11.90 10.94
CA GLY A 4 4.91 -10.87 11.99
C GLY A 4 3.96 -11.26 13.10
N THR A 5 3.99 -10.52 14.21
CA THR A 5 2.99 -10.66 15.27
C THR A 5 1.60 -10.29 14.75
N LEU A 6 0.57 -10.98 15.24
CA LEU A 6 -0.82 -10.70 14.86
C LEU A 6 -1.27 -9.28 15.27
N VAL A 7 -0.78 -8.83 16.43
CA VAL A 7 -1.01 -7.49 16.96
C VAL A 7 0.35 -6.80 17.08
N THR A 8 0.43 -5.54 16.65
CA THR A 8 1.65 -4.74 16.70
C THR A 8 1.38 -3.50 17.55
N PRO A 9 2.24 -3.17 18.54
CA PRO A 9 2.15 -1.90 19.25
C PRO A 9 2.22 -0.72 18.28
N LEU A 10 1.46 0.34 18.57
CA LEU A 10 1.35 1.49 17.66
C LEU A 10 2.73 2.10 17.34
N ASP A 11 3.58 2.31 18.34
CA ASP A 11 4.91 2.91 18.14
C ASP A 11 5.82 2.06 17.23
N THR A 12 5.74 0.73 17.37
CA THR A 12 6.46 -0.21 16.49
C THR A 12 5.93 -0.11 15.06
N TRP A 13 4.61 -0.03 14.89
CA TRP A 13 3.99 0.11 13.58
C TRP A 13 4.36 1.44 12.91
N ILE A 14 4.34 2.55 13.66
CA ILE A 14 4.77 3.88 13.19
C ILE A 14 6.22 3.82 12.72
N THR A 15 7.12 3.30 13.56
CA THR A 15 8.56 3.21 13.26
C THR A 15 8.81 2.36 12.02
N TYR A 16 8.09 1.24 11.89
CA TYR A 16 8.18 0.39 10.71
C TYR A 16 7.81 1.14 9.42
N TYR A 17 6.64 1.79 9.39
CA TYR A 17 6.18 2.52 8.20
C TYR A 17 7.00 3.77 7.91
N ARG A 18 7.65 4.36 8.91
CA ARG A 18 8.54 5.50 8.69
C ARG A 18 9.88 5.08 8.10
N ASP A 19 10.49 4.03 8.62
CA ASP A 19 11.92 3.77 8.42
C ASP A 19 12.22 2.54 7.56
N GLN A 20 11.30 1.57 7.48
CA GLN A 20 11.59 0.23 6.96
C GLN A 20 10.63 -0.26 5.87
N ALA A 21 9.40 0.27 5.82
CA ALA A 21 8.37 -0.20 4.90
C ALA A 21 8.81 -0.07 3.43
N ALA A 22 8.60 -1.15 2.69
CA ALA A 22 8.85 -1.16 1.27
C ALA A 22 7.84 -0.29 0.51
N ILE A 23 8.20 0.16 -0.69
CA ILE A 23 7.35 1.02 -1.53
C ILE A 23 5.97 0.38 -1.81
N TRP A 24 5.90 -0.94 -1.99
CA TRP A 24 4.63 -1.62 -2.19
C TRP A 24 3.75 -1.62 -0.92
N GLU A 25 4.35 -1.60 0.28
CA GLU A 25 3.62 -1.50 1.55
C GLU A 25 3.08 -0.08 1.74
N GLN A 26 3.84 0.94 1.34
CA GLN A 26 3.37 2.33 1.31
C GLN A 26 2.18 2.49 0.37
N GLN A 27 2.23 1.88 -0.83
CA GLN A 27 1.09 1.89 -1.75
C GLN A 27 -0.13 1.19 -1.15
N ALA A 28 0.06 0.07 -0.46
CA ALA A 28 -1.03 -0.63 0.21
C ALA A 28 -1.64 0.21 1.34
N LEU A 29 -0.81 0.99 2.06
CA LEU A 29 -1.23 1.85 3.15
C LEU A 29 -2.23 2.94 2.71
N LEU A 30 -2.17 3.41 1.46
CA LEU A 30 -3.12 4.40 0.91
C LEU A 30 -4.59 3.95 1.01
N LYS A 31 -4.84 2.64 1.04
CA LYS A 31 -6.17 2.04 1.11
C LYS A 31 -6.60 1.68 2.54
N ALA A 32 -5.68 1.77 3.50
CA ALA A 32 -6.00 1.48 4.89
C ALA A 32 -6.82 2.61 5.51
N ARG A 33 -7.69 2.25 6.45
CA ARG A 33 -8.50 3.19 7.23
C ARG A 33 -8.80 2.59 8.60
N LEU A 34 -8.99 3.45 9.59
CA LEU A 34 -9.45 3.02 10.90
C LEU A 34 -10.89 2.48 10.77
N ILE A 35 -11.14 1.30 11.33
CA ILE A 35 -12.46 0.66 11.34
C ILE A 35 -13.08 0.68 12.74
N PHE A 36 -12.24 0.52 13.76
CA PHE A 36 -12.65 0.42 15.15
C PHE A 36 -11.53 0.93 16.05
N ALA A 37 -11.88 1.83 16.97
CA ALA A 37 -11.02 2.32 18.04
C ALA A 37 -11.88 2.97 19.13
N GLU A 38 -11.27 3.27 20.26
CA GLU A 38 -11.85 4.17 21.26
C GLU A 38 -11.77 5.62 20.76
N GLU A 39 -12.70 6.47 21.22
CA GLU A 39 -12.87 7.84 20.72
C GLU A 39 -11.60 8.71 20.87
N GLU A 40 -10.85 8.51 21.95
CA GLU A 40 -9.58 9.22 22.18
C GLU A 40 -8.50 8.81 21.18
N PHE A 41 -8.45 7.53 20.83
CA PHE A 41 -7.49 7.01 19.85
C PHE A 41 -7.82 7.52 18.45
N GLU A 42 -9.10 7.50 18.06
CA GLU A 42 -9.54 7.99 16.74
C GLU A 42 -9.12 9.44 16.50
N LYS A 43 -9.31 10.32 17.50
CA LYS A 43 -8.92 11.74 17.42
C LYS A 43 -7.43 11.96 17.17
N SER A 44 -6.58 11.07 17.69
CA SER A 44 -5.12 11.20 17.54
C SER A 44 -4.57 10.45 16.31
N PHE A 45 -5.29 9.44 15.83
CA PHE A 45 -4.81 8.56 14.77
C PHE A 45 -4.83 9.21 13.39
N ASP A 46 -5.82 10.02 13.05
CA ASP A 46 -5.96 10.57 11.69
C ASP A 46 -4.75 11.42 11.25
N GLY A 47 -4.28 12.33 12.11
CA GLY A 47 -3.11 13.16 11.84
C GLY A 47 -1.84 12.33 11.72
N LEU A 48 -1.69 11.34 12.60
CA LEU A 48 -0.58 10.38 12.55
C LEU A 48 -0.60 9.58 11.25
N PHE A 49 -1.76 9.03 10.88
CA PHE A 49 -1.94 8.20 9.69
C PHE A 49 -1.62 8.98 8.42
N GLN A 50 -2.08 10.22 8.29
CA GLN A 50 -1.72 11.08 7.16
C GLN A 50 -0.20 11.34 7.07
N SER A 51 0.48 11.50 8.22
CA SER A 51 1.93 11.72 8.23
C SER A 51 2.73 10.51 7.73
N LEU A 52 2.19 9.30 7.91
CA LEU A 52 2.80 8.05 7.46
C LEU A 52 2.49 7.76 5.99
N VAL A 53 1.27 8.06 5.53
CA VAL A 53 0.86 7.87 4.14
C VAL A 53 1.58 8.86 3.22
N TYR A 54 1.67 10.13 3.62
CA TYR A 54 2.24 11.20 2.80
C TYR A 54 3.63 11.61 3.30
N LEU A 55 4.56 10.64 3.32
CA LEU A 55 5.94 10.85 3.77
C LEU A 55 6.60 12.06 3.09
N LYS A 56 7.32 12.86 3.89
CA LYS A 56 8.11 13.99 3.40
C LYS A 56 9.54 13.91 3.97
N PRO A 57 10.59 13.87 3.12
CA PRO A 57 10.53 13.79 1.66
C PRO A 57 10.08 12.40 1.17
N PHE A 58 9.51 12.35 -0.04
CA PHE A 58 9.22 11.07 -0.70
C PHE A 58 10.52 10.33 -1.03
N PRO A 59 10.53 8.99 -0.98
CA PRO A 59 11.67 8.20 -1.44
C PRO A 59 12.04 8.52 -2.89
N LYS A 60 13.34 8.56 -3.19
CA LYS A 60 13.81 8.68 -4.58
C LYS A 60 13.27 7.51 -5.39
N HIS A 61 12.92 7.76 -6.66
CA HIS A 61 12.42 6.75 -7.59
C HIS A 61 11.06 6.10 -7.23
N PHE A 62 10.29 6.65 -6.29
CA PHE A 62 8.99 6.08 -5.87
C PHE A 62 8.07 5.73 -7.05
N GLY A 63 7.84 6.68 -7.98
CA GLY A 63 6.99 6.43 -9.14
C GLY A 63 7.54 5.37 -10.12
N GLN A 64 8.87 5.24 -10.24
CA GLN A 64 9.47 4.18 -11.07
C GLN A 64 9.24 2.80 -10.45
N GLU A 65 9.34 2.71 -9.12
CA GLU A 65 9.10 1.47 -8.38
C GLU A 65 7.62 1.08 -8.38
N ILE A 66 6.70 2.03 -8.21
CA ILE A 66 5.25 1.78 -8.35
C ILE A 66 4.93 1.23 -9.75
N ARG A 67 5.47 1.86 -10.81
CA ARG A 67 5.30 1.37 -12.19
C ARG A 67 5.89 -0.03 -12.35
N ARG A 68 7.08 -0.29 -11.80
CA ARG A 68 7.74 -1.61 -11.86
C ARG A 68 6.86 -2.70 -11.19
N LEU A 69 6.31 -2.40 -10.02
CA LEU A 69 5.40 -3.29 -9.30
C LEU A 69 4.13 -3.57 -10.11
N ARG A 70 3.54 -2.53 -10.72
CA ARG A 70 2.34 -2.68 -11.55
C ARG A 70 2.59 -3.58 -12.75
N MET A 71 3.66 -3.31 -13.50
CA MET A 71 4.06 -4.12 -14.67
C MET A 71 4.27 -5.58 -14.30
N ARG A 72 4.89 -5.84 -13.15
CA ARG A 72 5.09 -7.20 -12.65
C ARG A 72 3.76 -7.92 -12.37
N ILE A 73 2.83 -7.25 -11.68
CA ILE A 73 1.47 -7.76 -11.43
C ILE A 73 0.77 -8.13 -12.75
N GLU A 74 0.87 -7.28 -13.78
CA GLU A 74 0.29 -7.57 -15.09
C GLU A 74 0.87 -8.85 -15.67
N SER A 75 2.21 -8.89 -15.79
CA SER A 75 2.93 -9.97 -16.45
C SER A 75 2.77 -11.32 -15.75
N GLU A 76 2.71 -11.32 -14.41
CA GLU A 76 2.70 -12.55 -13.62
C GLU A 76 1.26 -13.05 -13.33
N LEU A 77 0.29 -12.13 -13.20
CA LEU A 77 -1.04 -12.46 -12.65
C LEU A 77 -2.22 -12.25 -13.60
N ALA A 78 -2.13 -11.36 -14.59
CA ALA A 78 -3.26 -11.11 -15.50
C ALA A 78 -3.54 -12.31 -16.41
N LYS A 79 -2.49 -13.04 -16.81
CA LYS A 79 -2.57 -14.26 -17.65
C LYS A 79 -3.48 -14.07 -18.88
N GLU A 80 -3.39 -12.88 -19.48
CA GLU A 80 -4.20 -12.51 -20.64
C GLU A 80 -3.78 -13.30 -21.88
N SER A 81 -4.73 -13.50 -22.78
CA SER A 81 -4.50 -14.08 -24.10
C SER A 81 -5.35 -13.35 -25.13
N ASN A 82 -5.17 -13.66 -26.42
CA ASN A 82 -5.92 -13.02 -27.50
C ASN A 82 -7.45 -13.17 -27.40
N ILE A 83 -7.95 -14.06 -26.54
CA ILE A 83 -9.38 -14.33 -26.32
C ILE A 83 -9.82 -14.11 -24.87
N ARG A 84 -8.93 -13.67 -23.98
CA ARG A 84 -9.22 -13.52 -22.54
C ARG A 84 -8.51 -12.31 -21.95
N TRP A 85 -9.30 -11.43 -21.36
CA TRP A 85 -8.85 -10.25 -20.62
C TRP A 85 -9.11 -10.41 -19.12
N ASP A 86 -8.22 -9.83 -18.30
CA ASP A 86 -8.40 -9.78 -16.85
C ASP A 86 -8.78 -8.35 -16.42
N TYR A 87 -10.07 -8.13 -16.20
CA TYR A 87 -10.62 -6.81 -15.87
C TYR A 87 -10.04 -6.18 -14.59
N LYS A 88 -9.36 -6.97 -13.75
CA LYS A 88 -8.73 -6.47 -12.52
C LYS A 88 -7.24 -6.19 -12.71
N LYS A 89 -6.50 -7.13 -13.28
CA LYS A 89 -5.02 -7.17 -13.27
C LYS A 89 -4.38 -6.90 -14.64
N GLY A 90 -5.16 -7.00 -15.72
CA GLY A 90 -4.72 -6.77 -17.09
C GLY A 90 -4.52 -5.30 -17.40
N CYS A 91 -3.97 -5.03 -18.58
CA CYS A 91 -3.76 -3.67 -19.07
C CYS A 91 -5.10 -2.94 -19.17
N GLY A 92 -5.21 -1.75 -18.57
CA GLY A 92 -6.44 -0.97 -18.46
C GLY A 92 -7.44 -1.49 -17.41
N GLY A 93 -7.05 -2.49 -16.60
CA GLY A 93 -7.89 -3.06 -15.56
C GLY A 93 -7.99 -2.20 -14.29
N LEU A 94 -8.79 -2.65 -13.33
CA LEU A 94 -9.02 -1.92 -12.06
C LEU A 94 -7.72 -1.52 -11.34
N ILE A 95 -6.71 -2.40 -11.33
CA ILE A 95 -5.45 -2.15 -10.63
C ILE A 95 -4.66 -0.99 -11.28
N ASP A 96 -4.83 -0.69 -12.57
CA ASP A 96 -4.21 0.52 -13.17
C ASP A 96 -4.73 1.82 -12.55
N ILE A 97 -5.97 1.82 -12.06
CA ILE A 97 -6.59 2.98 -11.40
C ILE A 97 -6.15 3.06 -9.93
N GLU A 98 -5.88 1.91 -9.29
CA GLU A 98 -5.42 1.84 -7.90
C GLU A 98 -3.92 2.15 -7.72
N PHE A 99 -3.12 2.08 -8.78
CA PHE A 99 -1.66 2.25 -8.74
C PHE A 99 -1.24 3.67 -9.09
#